data_AF-A0A849FCN9-F1
#
_entry.id   AF-A0A849FCN9-F1
#
_cell.length_a   1.000
_cell.length_b   1.000
_cell.length_c   1.000
_cell.angle_alpha   90.00
_cell.angle_beta   90.00
_cell.angle_gamma   90.00
#
_symmetry.space_group_name_H-M   'P 1'
#
loop_
_entity.id
_entity.type
_entity.pdbx_description
1 polymer ?
#
loop_
_entity_poly.entity_id
_entity_poly.type
_entity_poly.pdbx_seq_one_letter_code
_entity_poly.pdbx_strand_id
1 'polypeptide(L)'
;MLALSERRSSREWETLVSVTAVVNVIMVGLYWAIKFDDPANLNTGRALPFWADYYLHLIGPLLQWIDAVFVHGAFRRQGQISIWLIGTISVYLAFIELIVAPNAEFPYGAVTSGLPYPFLNNMLLIDRFWFYISATVAAFVALAVFAVIANVYRRRRTRR
;
A
#
# COMPACT_ATOMS: atom_id res chain seq x y z
N MET A 1 7.56 17.21 -10.50
CA MET A 1 6.94 18.16 -11.46
C MET A 1 7.82 19.36 -11.76
N LEU A 2 8.42 20.03 -10.76
CA LEU A 2 9.29 21.21 -11.00
C LEU A 2 10.45 20.92 -11.97
N ALA A 3 11.19 19.82 -11.74
CA ALA A 3 12.28 19.42 -12.63
C ALA A 3 11.83 19.06 -14.06
N LEU A 4 10.58 18.60 -14.24
CA LEU A 4 10.01 18.33 -15.57
C LEU A 4 9.57 19.64 -16.25
N SER A 5 8.94 20.56 -15.52
CA SER A 5 8.55 21.89 -16.04
C SER A 5 9.76 22.76 -16.36
N GLU A 6 10.84 22.63 -15.60
CA GLU A 6 12.13 23.29 -15.83
C GLU A 6 13.00 22.54 -16.87
N ARG A 7 12.50 21.45 -17.46
CA ARG A 7 13.24 20.58 -18.41
C ARG A 7 14.58 20.04 -17.87
N ARG A 8 14.75 20.00 -16.55
CA ARG A 8 15.92 19.42 -15.86
C ARG A 8 15.89 17.90 -15.80
N SER A 9 14.76 17.27 -16.14
CA SER A 9 14.63 15.81 -16.21
C SER A 9 13.59 15.41 -17.26
N SER A 10 13.79 14.24 -17.88
CA SER A 10 12.79 13.53 -18.70
C SER A 10 12.20 12.31 -17.97
N ARG A 11 12.58 12.07 -16.71
CA ARG A 11 12.13 10.90 -15.95
C ARG A 11 10.67 11.06 -15.54
N GLU A 12 9.85 10.13 -16.02
CA GLU A 12 8.46 9.98 -15.60
C GLU A 12 8.39 9.06 -14.38
N TRP A 13 7.77 9.55 -13.30
CA TRP A 13 7.61 8.82 -12.04
C TRP A 13 6.20 8.26 -11.87
N GLU A 14 5.39 8.27 -12.94
CA GLU A 14 3.99 7.86 -12.96
C GLU A 14 3.78 6.45 -12.38
N THR A 15 4.66 5.50 -12.77
CA THR A 15 4.59 4.12 -12.27
C THR A 15 4.80 4.07 -10.76
N LEU A 16 5.82 4.75 -10.25
CA LEU A 16 6.11 4.77 -8.81
C LEU A 16 4.96 5.42 -8.04
N VAL A 17 4.47 6.57 -8.50
CA VAL A 17 3.30 7.25 -7.90
C VAL A 17 2.08 6.33 -7.87
N SER A 18 1.82 5.60 -8.95
CA SER A 18 0.71 4.66 -9.04
C SER A 18 0.85 3.48 -8.07
N VAL A 19 2.04 2.89 -8.00
CA VAL A 19 2.32 1.77 -7.07
C VAL A 19 2.18 2.23 -5.62
N THR A 20 2.76 3.37 -5.25
CA THR A 20 2.61 3.92 -3.89
C THR A 20 1.16 4.21 -3.55
N ALA A 21 0.37 4.75 -4.49
CA ALA A 21 -1.05 4.99 -4.27
C ALA A 21 -1.83 3.70 -4.01
N VAL A 22 -1.58 2.65 -4.80
CA VAL A 22 -2.21 1.32 -4.63
C VAL A 22 -1.80 0.67 -3.32
N VAL A 23 -0.51 0.67 -2.99
CA VAL A 23 -0.02 0.12 -1.71
C VAL A 23 -0.67 0.84 -0.54
N ASN A 24 -0.83 2.17 -0.61
CA ASN A 24 -1.49 2.92 0.46
C ASN A 24 -2.98 2.59 0.62
N VAL A 25 -3.69 2.17 -0.43
CA VAL A 25 -5.06 1.64 -0.28
C VAL A 25 -5.05 0.40 0.61
N ILE A 26 -4.09 -0.50 0.39
CA ILE A 26 -3.95 -1.72 1.19
C ILE A 26 -3.55 -1.41 2.62
N MET A 27 -2.60 -0.48 2.82
CA MET A 27 -2.19 -0.06 4.17
C MET A 27 -3.36 0.56 4.93
N VAL A 28 -4.13 1.46 4.33
CA VAL A 28 -5.32 2.05 4.96
C VAL A 28 -6.38 0.99 5.25
N GLY A 29 -6.69 0.14 4.27
CA GLY A 29 -7.70 -0.91 4.43
C GLY A 29 -7.36 -1.89 5.55
N LEU A 30 -6.13 -2.41 5.56
CA LEU A 30 -5.63 -3.30 6.61
C LEU A 30 -5.58 -2.59 7.96
N TYR A 31 -5.07 -1.35 8.01
CA TYR A 31 -5.01 -0.60 9.25
C TYR A 31 -6.37 -0.50 9.93
N TRP A 32 -7.39 -0.04 9.20
CA TRP A 32 -8.73 0.11 9.78
C TRP A 32 -9.38 -1.24 10.07
N ALA A 33 -9.19 -2.26 9.23
CA ALA A 33 -9.69 -3.60 9.50
C ALA A 33 -9.13 -4.16 10.81
N ILE A 34 -7.80 -4.08 11.00
CA ILE A 34 -7.14 -4.54 12.23
C ILE A 34 -7.60 -3.70 13.42
N LYS A 35 -7.68 -2.37 13.27
CA LYS A 35 -8.11 -1.47 14.33
C LYS A 35 -9.52 -1.77 14.85
N PHE A 36 -10.43 -2.11 13.95
CA PHE A 36 -11.82 -2.41 14.32
C PHE A 36 -12.01 -3.83 14.84
N ASP A 37 -11.13 -4.76 14.48
CA ASP A 37 -11.12 -6.13 15.00
C ASP A 37 -10.52 -6.17 16.41
N ASP A 38 -9.24 -5.83 16.54
CA ASP A 38 -8.55 -5.71 17.83
C ASP A 38 -7.39 -4.69 17.74
N PRO A 39 -7.53 -3.49 18.36
CA PRO A 39 -6.47 -2.47 18.39
C PRO A 39 -5.13 -2.92 18.99
N ALA A 40 -5.10 -3.99 19.79
CA ALA A 40 -3.87 -4.55 20.34
C ALA A 40 -2.94 -5.07 19.23
N ASN A 41 -3.49 -5.45 18.07
CA ASN A 41 -2.73 -5.87 16.90
C ASN A 41 -2.05 -4.71 16.15
N LEU A 42 -2.34 -3.45 16.49
CA LEU A 42 -1.66 -2.28 15.92
C LEU A 42 -0.61 -1.68 16.87
N ASN A 43 -0.85 -1.78 18.17
CA ASN A 43 -0.09 -1.07 19.18
C ASN A 43 0.72 -2.03 20.04
N THR A 44 1.93 -2.33 19.59
CA THR A 44 2.93 -3.04 20.40
C THR A 44 3.64 -2.13 21.43
N GLY A 45 3.10 -0.94 21.68
CA GLY A 45 3.69 0.07 22.56
C GLY A 45 2.71 1.18 22.92
N ARG A 46 2.73 2.31 22.19
CA ARG A 46 1.94 3.52 22.50
C ARG A 46 0.99 3.89 21.38
N ALA A 47 -0.29 4.11 21.71
CA ALA A 47 -1.27 4.63 20.78
C ALA A 47 -0.88 6.02 20.27
N LEU A 48 -1.06 6.25 18.98
CA LEU A 48 -0.91 7.58 18.37
C LEU A 48 -2.01 8.53 18.89
N PRO A 49 -1.73 9.84 18.99
CA PRO A 49 -2.79 10.82 19.23
C PRO A 49 -3.76 10.82 18.04
N PHE A 50 -5.05 11.07 18.30
CA PHE A 50 -6.12 10.89 17.30
C PHE A 50 -5.82 11.61 15.97
N TRP A 51 -5.32 12.85 16.00
CA TRP A 51 -5.04 13.61 14.78
C TRP A 51 -3.96 12.96 13.92
N ALA A 52 -2.92 12.39 14.54
CA ALA A 52 -1.81 11.75 13.82
C ALA A 52 -2.28 10.43 13.20
N ASP A 53 -3.11 9.70 13.93
CA ASP A 53 -3.68 8.46 13.49
C ASP A 53 -4.55 8.63 12.23
N TYR A 54 -5.52 9.55 12.27
CA TYR A 54 -6.34 9.88 11.10
C TYR A 54 -5.54 10.52 9.97
N TYR A 55 -4.49 11.28 10.29
CA TYR A 55 -3.65 11.86 9.26
C TYR A 55 -2.88 10.77 8.49
N LEU A 56 -2.21 9.86 9.20
CA LEU A 56 -1.38 8.81 8.61
C LEU A 56 -2.21 7.73 7.91
N HIS A 57 -3.37 7.38 8.45
CA HIS A 57 -4.17 6.25 7.97
C HIS A 57 -5.47 6.66 7.28
N LEU A 58 -5.66 7.94 6.95
CA LEU A 58 -6.81 8.38 6.15
C LEU A 58 -6.49 9.61 5.29
N ILE A 59 -6.22 10.75 5.92
CA ILE A 59 -6.17 12.04 5.22
C ILE A 59 -4.96 12.13 4.29
N GLY A 60 -3.77 11.76 4.75
CA GLY A 60 -2.56 11.74 3.93
C GLY A 60 -2.70 10.84 2.69
N PRO A 61 -3.04 9.55 2.86
CA PRO A 61 -3.32 8.66 1.74
C PRO A 61 -4.40 9.18 0.78
N LEU A 62 -5.50 9.74 1.30
CA LEU A 62 -6.56 10.31 0.47
C LEU A 62 -6.06 11.46 -0.41
N LEU A 63 -5.27 12.39 0.16
CA LEU A 63 -4.66 13.48 -0.59
C LEU A 63 -3.72 12.95 -1.68
N GLN A 64 -2.94 11.92 -1.38
CA GLN A 64 -2.08 11.26 -2.36
C GLN A 64 -2.89 10.60 -3.48
N TRP A 65 -4.02 9.95 -3.18
CA TRP A 65 -4.88 9.35 -4.21
C TRP A 65 -5.49 10.41 -5.11
N ILE A 66 -5.92 11.54 -4.54
CA ILE A 66 -6.45 12.67 -5.31
C ILE A 66 -5.38 13.20 -6.27
N ASP A 67 -4.16 13.42 -5.79
CA ASP A 67 -3.05 13.85 -6.65
C ASP A 67 -2.76 12.83 -7.75
N ALA A 68 -2.53 11.56 -7.37
CA ALA A 68 -2.18 10.50 -8.30
C ALA A 68 -3.21 10.31 -9.42
N VAL A 69 -4.51 10.41 -9.10
CA VAL A 69 -5.60 10.16 -10.06
C VAL A 69 -5.96 11.42 -10.87
N PHE A 70 -6.15 12.56 -10.22
CA PHE A 70 -6.78 13.73 -10.84
C PHE A 70 -5.82 14.85 -11.24
N VAL A 71 -4.71 15.01 -10.51
CA VAL A 71 -3.73 16.08 -10.74
C VAL A 71 -2.60 15.57 -11.61
N HIS A 72 -1.89 14.53 -11.16
CA HIS A 72 -0.80 13.91 -11.88
C HIS A 72 -1.28 12.99 -13.00
N GLY A 73 -2.40 12.28 -12.79
CA GLY A 73 -2.96 11.36 -13.79
C GLY A 73 -2.08 10.14 -14.06
N ALA A 74 -1.47 9.59 -13.01
CA ALA A 74 -0.38 8.61 -13.04
C ALA A 74 -0.76 7.24 -13.66
N PHE A 75 -2.05 6.88 -13.65
CA PHE A 75 -2.53 5.57 -14.08
C PHE A 75 -2.66 5.43 -15.61
N ARG A 76 -1.51 5.38 -16.31
CA ARG A 76 -1.43 5.32 -17.79
C ARG A 76 -0.81 4.04 -18.34
N ARG A 77 0.09 3.42 -17.59
CA ARG A 77 0.92 2.28 -18.05
C ARG A 77 0.63 1.02 -17.23
N GLN A 78 -0.58 0.49 -17.31
CA GLN A 78 -1.08 -0.57 -16.42
C GLN A 78 -0.16 -1.79 -16.36
N GLY A 79 0.38 -2.25 -17.49
CA GLY A 79 1.32 -3.39 -17.50
C GLY A 79 2.59 -3.11 -16.70
N GLN A 80 3.19 -1.93 -16.86
CA GLN A 80 4.36 -1.53 -16.10
C GLN A 80 4.02 -1.35 -14.60
N ILE A 81 2.88 -0.74 -14.29
CA ILE A 81 2.41 -0.59 -12.91
C ILE A 81 2.23 -1.96 -12.24
N SER A 82 1.63 -2.93 -12.93
CA SER A 82 1.43 -4.29 -12.42
C SER A 82 2.76 -5.01 -12.13
N ILE A 83 3.74 -4.90 -13.02
CA ILE A 83 5.07 -5.51 -12.81
C ILE A 83 5.75 -4.92 -11.58
N TRP A 84 5.74 -3.60 -11.45
CA TRP A 84 6.34 -2.93 -10.29
C TRP A 84 5.58 -3.23 -9.00
N LEU A 85 4.25 -3.32 -9.05
CA LEU A 85 3.43 -3.68 -7.90
C LEU A 85 3.75 -5.09 -7.40
N ILE A 86 3.82 -6.08 -8.30
CA ILE A 86 4.23 -7.45 -7.95
C ILE A 86 5.64 -7.44 -7.36
N GLY A 87 6.59 -6.77 -8.02
CA GLY A 87 7.96 -6.66 -7.53
C GLY A 87 8.04 -6.08 -6.13
N THR A 88 7.36 -4.96 -5.87
CA THR A 88 7.33 -4.31 -4.55
C THR A 88 6.73 -5.23 -3.48
N ILE A 89 5.59 -5.86 -3.75
CA ILE A 89 4.95 -6.77 -2.78
C ILE A 89 5.84 -7.97 -2.51
N SER A 90 6.33 -8.65 -3.55
CA SER A 90 7.18 -9.85 -3.41
C SER A 90 8.47 -9.57 -2.65
N VAL A 91 9.14 -8.44 -2.94
CA VAL A 91 10.34 -8.02 -2.21
C VAL A 91 10.02 -7.75 -0.75
N TYR A 92 8.93 -7.05 -0.46
CA TYR A 92 8.52 -6.78 0.91
C TYR A 92 8.21 -8.06 1.69
N LEU A 93 7.45 -8.98 1.10
CA LEU A 93 7.12 -10.27 1.72
C LEU A 93 8.36 -11.13 1.98
N ALA A 94 9.26 -11.21 1.00
CA ALA A 94 10.54 -11.91 1.17
C ALA A 94 11.39 -11.25 2.26
N PHE A 95 11.41 -9.91 2.32
CA PHE A 95 12.12 -9.18 3.36
C PHE A 95 11.57 -9.49 4.76
N ILE A 96 10.25 -9.45 4.95
CA ILE A 96 9.68 -9.70 6.28
C ILE A 96 9.83 -11.17 6.72
N GLU A 97 9.70 -12.14 5.82
CA GLU A 97 9.79 -13.58 6.18
C GLU A 97 11.23 -14.09 6.29
N LEU A 98 12.16 -13.62 5.45
CA LEU A 98 13.52 -14.15 5.38
C LEU A 98 14.54 -13.32 6.16
N ILE A 99 14.24 -12.04 6.39
CA ILE A 99 15.17 -11.12 7.06
C ILE A 99 14.58 -10.64 8.38
N VAL A 100 13.36 -10.08 8.41
CA VAL A 100 12.82 -9.50 9.65
C VAL A 100 12.47 -10.57 10.69
N ALA A 101 11.57 -11.50 10.35
CA ALA A 101 11.09 -12.51 11.31
C ALA A 101 12.23 -13.37 11.92
N PRO A 102 13.22 -13.86 11.16
CA PRO A 102 14.31 -14.65 11.74
C PRO A 102 15.25 -13.85 12.65
N ASN A 103 15.26 -12.52 12.54
CA ASN A 103 16.17 -11.65 13.29
C ASN A 103 15.45 -10.80 14.36
N ALA A 104 14.15 -11.03 14.59
CA ALA A 104 13.36 -10.28 15.56
C ALA A 104 12.60 -11.22 16.50
N GLU A 105 12.75 -10.99 17.80
CA GLU A 105 12.07 -11.78 18.84
C GLU A 105 10.69 -11.20 19.19
N PHE A 106 10.41 -9.96 18.80
CA PHE A 106 9.18 -9.26 19.13
C PHE A 106 8.60 -8.59 17.86
N PRO A 107 7.26 -8.60 17.67
CA PRO A 107 6.23 -9.13 18.56
C PRO A 107 6.16 -10.66 18.58
N TYR A 108 5.79 -11.21 19.75
CA TYR A 108 5.62 -12.65 19.95
C TYR A 108 4.27 -13.13 19.38
N GLY A 109 4.24 -14.38 18.93
CA GLY A 109 3.00 -15.10 18.62
C GLY A 109 3.13 -16.59 18.89
N ALA A 110 2.04 -17.32 18.68
CA ALA A 110 1.93 -18.74 18.99
C ALA A 110 2.76 -19.63 18.05
N VAL A 111 3.08 -19.16 16.85
CA VAL A 111 3.77 -19.94 15.80
C VAL A 111 5.16 -19.38 15.50
N THR A 112 5.30 -18.06 15.43
CA THR A 112 6.57 -17.39 15.13
C THR A 112 6.66 -16.07 15.89
N SER A 113 7.72 -15.29 15.66
CA SER A 113 7.94 -13.98 16.24
C SER A 113 8.53 -13.04 15.21
N GLY A 114 8.45 -11.74 15.48
CA GLY A 114 9.16 -10.73 14.71
C GLY A 114 8.42 -10.21 13.47
N LEU A 115 7.31 -10.83 13.04
CA LEU A 115 6.50 -10.25 11.97
C LEU A 115 5.82 -8.96 12.46
N PRO A 116 5.62 -7.95 11.58
CA PRO A 116 5.20 -6.60 11.99
C PRO A 116 3.89 -6.53 12.77
N TYR A 117 2.94 -7.44 12.50
CA TYR A 117 1.65 -7.48 13.18
C TYR A 117 1.55 -8.74 14.06
N PRO A 118 1.15 -8.63 15.35
CA PRO A 118 1.06 -9.78 16.25
C PRO A 118 0.21 -10.93 15.72
N PHE A 119 -0.93 -10.65 15.08
CA PHE A 119 -1.78 -11.71 14.52
C PHE A 119 -1.07 -12.57 13.45
N LEU A 120 -0.13 -12.01 12.68
CA LEU A 120 0.65 -12.78 11.69
C LEU A 120 1.55 -13.81 12.37
N ASN A 121 2.05 -13.49 13.57
CA ASN A 121 2.90 -14.37 14.35
C ASN A 121 2.13 -15.57 14.95
N ASN A 122 0.80 -15.50 14.98
CA ASN A 122 -0.09 -16.60 15.38
C ASN A 122 -0.50 -17.51 14.22
N MET A 123 -0.25 -17.10 12.97
CA MET A 123 -0.64 -17.84 11.77
C MET A 123 0.42 -18.87 11.37
N LEU A 124 -0.03 -20.04 10.92
CA LEU A 124 0.86 -20.99 10.23
C LEU A 124 1.37 -20.36 8.93
N LEU A 125 2.52 -20.85 8.44
CA LEU A 125 3.10 -20.35 7.18
C LEU A 125 2.11 -20.41 6.01
N ILE A 126 1.28 -21.47 5.95
CA ILE A 126 0.26 -21.62 4.91
C ILE A 126 -0.88 -20.59 5.03
N ASP A 127 -1.28 -20.23 6.26
CA ASP A 127 -2.31 -19.22 6.48
C ASP A 127 -1.80 -17.83 6.11
N ARG A 128 -0.54 -17.52 6.46
CA ARG A 128 0.13 -16.29 6.02
C ARG A 128 0.22 -16.19 4.52
N PHE A 129 0.55 -17.29 3.84
CA PHE A 129 0.59 -17.34 2.38
C PHE A 129 -0.75 -16.95 1.76
N TRP A 130 -1.87 -17.48 2.27
CA TRP A 130 -3.21 -17.10 1.81
C TRP A 130 -3.59 -15.66 2.14
N PHE A 131 -3.17 -15.16 3.30
CA PHE A 131 -3.31 -13.75 3.65
C PHE A 131 -2.56 -12.85 2.66
N TYR A 132 -1.31 -13.18 2.32
CA TYR A 132 -0.50 -12.44 1.35
C TYR A 132 -1.11 -12.44 -0.05
N ILE A 133 -1.62 -13.59 -0.51
CA ILE A 133 -2.36 -13.67 -1.78
C ILE A 133 -3.58 -12.76 -1.74
N SER A 134 -4.37 -12.82 -0.68
CA SER A 134 -5.60 -12.04 -0.55
C SER A 134 -5.32 -10.53 -0.57
N ALA A 135 -4.28 -10.08 0.15
CA ALA A 135 -3.83 -8.70 0.12
C ALA A 135 -3.32 -8.27 -1.26
N THR A 136 -2.62 -9.16 -1.97
CA THR A 136 -2.14 -8.92 -3.34
C THR A 136 -3.31 -8.77 -4.31
N VAL A 137 -4.32 -9.65 -4.22
CA VAL A 137 -5.54 -9.55 -5.04
C VAL A 137 -6.26 -8.23 -4.76
N ALA A 138 -6.41 -7.84 -3.49
CA ALA A 138 -6.99 -6.55 -3.14
C ALA A 138 -6.22 -5.37 -3.74
N ALA A 139 -4.88 -5.46 -3.83
CA ALA A 139 -4.04 -4.45 -4.49
C ALA A 139 -4.37 -4.32 -5.98
N PHE A 140 -4.58 -5.46 -6.66
CA PHE A 140 -5.00 -5.46 -8.06
C PHE A 140 -6.42 -4.92 -8.27
N VAL A 141 -7.34 -5.18 -7.34
CA VAL A 141 -8.67 -4.55 -7.37
C VAL A 141 -8.54 -3.03 -7.24
N ALA A 142 -7.74 -2.53 -6.30
CA ALA A 142 -7.50 -1.11 -6.13
C ALA A 142 -6.86 -0.47 -7.38
N LEU A 143 -5.88 -1.14 -8.00
CA LEU A 143 -5.28 -0.71 -9.27
C LEU A 143 -6.34 -0.62 -10.38
N ALA A 144 -7.21 -1.61 -10.52
CA ALA A 144 -8.28 -1.60 -11.52
C ALA A 144 -9.24 -0.44 -11.30
N VAL A 145 -9.64 -0.19 -10.05
CA VAL A 145 -10.51 0.94 -9.69
C VAL A 145 -9.86 2.28 -10.05
N PHE A 146 -8.62 2.52 -9.65
CA PHE A 146 -7.92 3.76 -9.99
C PHE A 146 -7.71 3.93 -11.49
N ALA A 147 -7.38 2.85 -12.21
CA ALA A 147 -7.25 2.90 -13.66
C ALA A 147 -8.57 3.27 -14.35
N VAL A 148 -9.70 2.71 -13.90
CA VAL A 148 -11.03 3.05 -14.42
C VAL A 148 -11.36 4.52 -14.15
N ILE A 149 -11.21 4.98 -12.90
CA ILE A 149 -11.51 6.38 -12.53
C ILE A 149 -10.65 7.36 -13.34
N ALA A 150 -9.33 7.12 -13.41
CA ALA A 150 -8.41 7.96 -14.16
C ALA A 150 -8.77 8.02 -15.66
N ASN A 151 -9.14 6.88 -16.26
CA ASN A 151 -9.54 6.82 -17.66
C ASN A 151 -10.86 7.57 -17.92
N VAL A 152 -11.86 7.41 -17.06
CA VAL A 152 -13.14 8.13 -17.16
C VAL A 152 -12.92 9.63 -17.02
N TYR A 153 -12.14 10.07 -16.04
CA TYR A 153 -11.82 11.48 -15.82
C TYR A 153 -11.11 12.10 -17.04
N ARG A 154 -10.09 11.41 -17.58
CA ARG A 154 -9.34 11.86 -18.75
C ARG A 154 -10.25 12.04 -19.97
N ARG A 155 -11.13 11.06 -20.26
CA ARG A 155 -12.08 11.12 -21.38
C ARG A 155 -13.07 12.27 -21.27
N ARG A 156 -13.49 12.63 -20.04
CA ARG A 156 -14.40 13.77 -19.82
C ARG A 156 -13.69 15.11 -20.03
N ARG A 157 -12.40 15.21 -19.65
CA ARG A 157 -11.61 16.43 -19.81
C ARG A 157 -11.27 16.73 -21.26
N THR A 158 -11.01 15.71 -22.10
CA THR A 158 -10.70 15.91 -23.52
C THR A 158 -11.93 16.22 -24.40
N ARG A 159 -13.14 16.07 -23.86
CA ARG A 159 -14.41 16.39 -24.56
C ARG A 159 -14.90 17.82 -24.30
N ARG A 160 -14.25 18.55 -23.38
CA ARG A 160 -14.50 19.96 -23.10
C ARG A 160 -13.43 20.80 -23.76
#